data_AF-A0A1A6HNI8-F1
#
_entry.id   AF-A0A1A6HNI8-F1
#
_cell.length_a   1.000
_cell.length_b   1.000
_cell.length_c   1.000
_cell.angle_alpha   90.00
_cell.angle_beta   90.00
_cell.angle_gamma   90.00
#
_symmetry.space_group_name_H-M   'P 1'
#
loop_
_entity.id
_entity.type
_entity.pdbx_description
1 polymer ?
#
loop_
_entity_poly.entity_id
_entity_poly.type
_entity_poly.pdbx_seq_one_letter_code
_entity_poly.pdbx_strand_id
1 'polypeptide(L)' 'PLKSMEQNGPGLEYRVSWKPQGAPEEWEEETVTNHTLRVMTPTVYAPYDVQVQAINQLGSGPEPQTVTLYSGED' A
#
# COMPACT_ATOMS: atom_id res chain seq x y z
N PRO A 1 -1.08 7.35 -13.75
CA PRO A 1 -1.55 5.96 -13.99
C PRO A 1 -0.45 5.09 -14.62
N LEU A 2 -0.29 3.85 -14.14
CA LEU A 2 0.56 2.82 -14.75
C LEU A 2 0.21 2.63 -16.24
N LYS A 3 1.19 2.35 -17.10
CA LYS A 3 0.90 2.02 -18.51
C LYS A 3 0.15 0.70 -18.55
N SER A 4 -0.79 0.54 -19.49
CA SER A 4 -1.63 -0.68 -19.59
C SER A 4 -0.85 -1.99 -19.72
N MET A 5 0.38 -1.94 -20.23
CA MET A 5 1.28 -3.10 -20.36
C MET A 5 1.95 -3.51 -19.03
N GLU A 6 1.94 -2.62 -18.04
CA GLU A 6 2.40 -2.86 -16.66
C GLU A 6 1.24 -3.28 -15.76
N GLN A 7 -0.02 -3.14 -16.24
CA GLN A 7 -1.21 -3.61 -15.57
C GLN A 7 -1.43 -5.09 -15.94
N ASN A 8 -1.54 -5.97 -14.95
CA ASN A 8 -1.76 -7.42 -15.11
C ASN A 8 -0.61 -8.21 -15.77
N GLY A 9 0.63 -7.72 -15.67
CA GLY A 9 1.81 -8.52 -16.04
C GLY A 9 1.91 -9.80 -15.20
N PRO A 10 2.49 -10.90 -15.73
CA PRO A 10 2.67 -12.13 -14.97
C PRO A 10 3.53 -11.87 -13.72
N GLY A 11 3.01 -12.27 -12.55
CA GLY A 11 3.65 -12.00 -11.26
C GLY A 11 3.48 -10.55 -10.77
N LEU A 12 2.37 -9.90 -11.10
CA LEU A 12 1.99 -8.62 -10.50
C LEU A 12 1.65 -8.79 -9.02
N GLU A 13 2.33 -8.02 -8.19
CA GLU A 13 2.11 -7.88 -6.76
C GLU A 13 1.90 -6.40 -6.42
N TYR A 14 1.38 -6.16 -5.22
CA TYR A 14 1.18 -4.83 -4.66
C TYR A 14 1.94 -4.72 -3.36
N ARG A 15 2.87 -3.78 -3.31
CA ARG A 15 3.51 -3.35 -2.07
C ARG A 15 2.65 -2.27 -1.45
N VAL A 16 2.11 -2.57 -0.28
CA VAL A 16 1.28 -1.68 0.51
C VAL A 16 2.08 -1.24 1.72
N SER A 17 2.29 0.05 1.86
CA SER A 17 3.03 0.62 2.98
C SER A 17 2.12 1.57 3.76
N TRP A 18 2.16 1.54 5.09
CA TRP A 18 1.33 2.40 5.94
C TRP A 18 2.08 2.89 7.18
N LYS A 19 1.61 3.99 7.75
CA LYS A 19 2.02 4.49 9.08
C LYS A 19 0.97 5.45 9.65
N PRO A 20 0.94 5.71 10.97
CA PRO A 20 0.08 6.75 11.51
C PRO A 20 0.37 8.10 10.85
N GLN A 21 -0.67 8.87 10.56
CA GLN A 21 -0.53 10.12 9.80
C GLN A 21 0.42 11.09 10.53
N GLY A 22 1.43 11.59 9.81
CA GLY A 22 2.42 12.51 10.36
C GLY A 22 3.41 11.88 11.34
N ALA A 23 3.39 10.56 11.55
CA ALA A 23 4.38 9.88 12.38
C ALA A 23 5.79 10.03 11.78
N PRO A 24 6.81 10.29 12.61
CA PRO A 24 8.21 10.24 12.19
C PRO A 24 8.70 8.80 11.98
N GLU A 25 7.90 7.81 12.35
CA GLU A 25 8.17 6.38 12.25
C GLU A 25 8.41 5.94 10.79
N GLU A 26 9.17 4.85 10.66
CA GLU A 26 9.32 4.13 9.40
C GLU A 26 7.98 3.54 8.96
N TRP A 27 7.82 3.39 7.65
CA TRP A 27 6.63 2.77 7.09
C TRP A 27 6.62 1.28 7.42
N GLU A 28 5.49 0.78 7.90
CA GLU A 28 5.20 -0.65 7.87
C GLU A 28 4.85 -1.05 6.42
N GLU A 29 5.11 -2.29 6.02
CA GLU A 29 4.96 -2.72 4.64
C GLU A 29 4.56 -4.19 4.53
N GLU A 30 3.68 -4.50 3.58
CA GLU A 30 3.37 -5.85 3.15
C GLU A 30 3.24 -5.93 1.62
N THR A 31 3.72 -7.03 1.04
CA THR A 31 3.52 -7.34 -0.39
C THR A 31 2.42 -8.38 -0.56
N VAL A 32 1.41 -8.07 -1.36
CA VAL A 32 0.24 -8.93 -1.59
C VAL A 32 -0.01 -9.16 -3.07
N THR A 33 -0.47 -10.37 -3.41
CA THR A 33 -1.01 -10.69 -4.73
C THR A 33 -2.53 -10.47 -4.82
N ASN A 34 -3.21 -10.43 -3.67
CA ASN A 34 -4.65 -10.23 -3.59
C ASN A 34 -5.05 -8.76 -3.77
N HIS A 35 -6.29 -8.54 -4.20
CA HIS A 35 -6.86 -7.19 -4.35
C HIS A 35 -7.26 -6.53 -3.02
N THR A 36 -7.08 -7.23 -1.89
CA THR A 36 -7.47 -6.76 -0.55
C THR A 36 -6.40 -7.12 0.47
N LEU A 37 -6.06 -6.17 1.33
CA LEU A 37 -5.21 -6.34 2.50
C LEU A 37 -5.97 -5.83 3.73
N ARG A 38 -5.88 -6.57 4.84
CA ARG A 38 -6.40 -6.15 6.14
C ARG A 38 -5.25 -6.08 7.13
N VAL A 39 -5.08 -4.92 7.75
CA VAL A 39 -4.02 -4.65 8.72
C VAL A 39 -4.65 -4.42 10.10
N MET A 40 -4.07 -5.03 11.14
CA MET A 40 -4.40 -4.68 12.52
C MET A 40 -3.56 -3.48 12.93
N THR A 41 -4.22 -2.36 13.19
CA THR A 41 -3.55 -1.13 13.63
C THR A 41 -3.53 -1.03 15.15
N PRO A 42 -2.50 -0.43 15.76
CA PRO A 42 -2.45 -0.23 17.21
C PRO A 42 -3.54 0.74 17.73
N THR A 43 -4.03 1.63 16.86
CA THR A 43 -5.08 2.62 17.19
C THR A 43 -6.24 2.50 16.20
N VAL A 44 -7.47 2.45 16.71
CA VAL A 44 -8.73 2.48 15.93
C VAL A 44 -9.21 3.92 15.72
N TYR A 45 -9.97 4.18 14.65
CA TYR A 45 -10.45 5.51 14.26
C TYR A 45 -9.36 6.58 14.09
N ALA A 46 -8.13 6.15 13.84
CA ALA A 46 -7.01 7.03 13.64
C ALA A 46 -6.67 7.15 12.14
N PRO A 47 -6.16 8.30 11.69
CA PRO A 47 -5.69 8.46 10.33
C PRO A 47 -4.34 7.78 10.13
N TYR A 48 -4.20 7.10 8.99
CA TYR A 48 -2.98 6.48 8.51
C TYR A 48 -2.64 7.02 7.12
N ASP A 49 -1.38 7.37 6.91
CA ASP A 49 -0.85 7.57 5.57
C ASP A 49 -0.59 6.21 4.95
N VAL A 50 -1.06 5.99 3.72
CA VAL A 50 -0.98 4.72 3.00
C VAL A 50 -0.48 4.95 1.58
N GLN A 51 0.38 4.05 1.12
CA GLN A 51 0.93 4.01 -0.24
C GLN A 51 0.72 2.62 -0.83
N VAL A 52 0.41 2.55 -2.12
CA VAL A 52 0.30 1.29 -2.88
C VAL A 52 1.09 1.40 -4.17
N GLN A 53 2.03 0.48 -4.37
CA GLN A 53 2.85 0.41 -5.56
C GLN A 53 2.78 -0.98 -6.21
N ALA A 54 2.55 -1.02 -7.52
CA ALA A 54 2.65 -2.24 -8.30
C ALA A 54 4.11 -2.70 -8.39
N ILE A 55 4.36 -4.00 -8.27
CA ILE A 55 5.68 -4.61 -8.44
C ILE A 55 5.52 -5.86 -9.30
N ASN A 56 6.48 -6.10 -10.20
CA ASN A 56 6.58 -7.34 -10.95
C ASN A 56 8.06 -7.69 -11.19
N GLN A 57 8.32 -8.73 -11.98
CA GLN A 57 9.68 -9.18 -12.30
C GLN A 57 10.56 -8.15 -13.02
N LEU A 58 9.96 -7.12 -13.64
CA LEU A 58 10.68 -6.02 -14.29
C LEU A 58 11.03 -4.89 -13.31
N GLY A 59 10.44 -4.90 -12.11
CA GLY A 59 10.67 -3.91 -11.05
C GLY A 59 9.39 -3.28 -10.52
N SER A 60 9.55 -2.13 -9.87
CA SER A 60 8.43 -1.35 -9.32
C SER A 60 7.80 -0.46 -10.38
N GLY A 61 6.49 -0.24 -10.23
CA GLY A 61 5.73 0.77 -10.96
C GLY A 61 6.15 2.20 -10.61
N PRO A 62 5.40 3.22 -11.07
CA PRO A 62 5.68 4.61 -10.75
C PRO A 62 5.64 4.84 -9.23
N GLU A 63 6.23 5.95 -8.81
CA GLU A 63 6.24 6.35 -7.40
C GLU A 63 4.80 6.43 -6.86
N PRO A 64 4.52 5.78 -5.70
CA PRO A 64 3.17 5.74 -5.16
C PRO A 64 2.75 7.10 -4.62
N GLN A 65 1.45 7.38 -4.72
CA GLN A 65 0.85 8.54 -4.07
C GLN A 65 0.46 8.18 -2.63
N THR A 66 0.75 9.07 -1.69
CA THR A 66 0.24 8.96 -0.33
C THR A 66 -1.23 9.35 -0.28
N VAL A 67 -2.06 8.48 0.30
CA VAL A 67 -3.46 8.76 0.62
C VAL A 67 -3.67 8.57 2.12
N THR A 68 -4.56 9.36 2.71
CA THR A 68 -4.93 9.20 4.13
C THR A 68 -6.18 8.32 4.24
N LEU A 69 -6.07 7.22 4.98
CA LEU A 69 -7.17 6.31 5.32
C LEU A 69 -7.44 6.34 6.82
N TYR A 70 -8.63 5.94 7.25
CA TYR A 70 -9.00 5.86 8.67
C TYR A 70 -9.15 4.40 9.07
N SER A 71 -8.54 4.01 10.20
CA SER A 71 -8.74 2.67 10.77
C SER A 71 -10.17 2.50 11.29
N GLY A 72 -10.75 1.31 11.09
CA GLY A 72 -12.06 0.95 11.64
C GLY A 72 -11.94 0.25 13.00
N GLU A 73 -13.06 0.14 13.71
CA GLU A 73 -13.26 -0.87 14.75
C GLU A 73 -13.71 -2.16 14.03
N ASP A 74 -13.03 -3.28 14.23
CA ASP A 74 -13.53 -4.60 13.81
C ASP A 74 -14.78 -4.97 14.61
#